data_AF-W6KLT7-F1
#
_entry.id   AF-W6KLT7-F1
#
_cell.length_a   1.000
_cell.length_b   1.000
_cell.length_c   1.000
_cell.angle_alpha   90.00
_cell.angle_beta   90.00
_cell.angle_gamma   90.00
#
_symmetry.space_group_name_H-M   'P 1'
#
loop_
_entity.id
_entity.type
_entity.pdbx_description
1 polymer ?
#
loop_
_entity_poly.entity_id
_entity_poly.type
_entity_poly.pdbx_seq_one_letter_code
_entity_poly.pdbx_strand_id
1 'polypeptide(L)'
;MFRRVLALVPLLSATAQVRLKHNSNPDPIPQPNSFLSDTNSQSGSIPSKTGVESVQVTRLQDGARIISHDVGGAVASIGAYILAGPVFESANCPGLGAMLQSAFAMHGSKQADLLGNRAAGGDGLYPRVHKYYINLHVNCRRDEWHAYDLSHSTAEERAKIKSKWVWSLPKTSPVRDIIMMSLTKPPLSEAEVNGLSSSADARLKELRWQRPTEYAKLALERVAFYLEPLGSPRYVPVENAPNLTFQVLREHYDRYTAPPRIIIAGVNVDHDALIIEYENALSKDSKPSAESPSAPVGEDGVDINTEARQYTGGELHDHEDRAKAILTKPFMDTETICAVGWLAFGRTSTQLRRYASSLVTKALLDVVLTNDLRYNTDDARAQSAVQAFYTTFYSAGLLGLTLTSRPEQAPKMFLDVVKLVQDMKNPSQEAVNVAKLNARVSFLNENTVNVQDYCDFLCNSLFSKSDSTMVISLDEVLQAIESVSIADVKEVIDMMLSHPTSFYGHGEMLTFPSIRQLGL
;
A
#
# COMPACT_ATOMS: atom_id res chain seq x y z
N MET A 1 -1.74 4.81 88.03
CA MET A 1 -2.44 6.09 88.24
C MET A 1 -2.15 7.00 87.03
N PHE A 2 -3.21 7.53 86.41
CA PHE A 2 -3.30 8.57 85.35
C PHE A 2 -2.51 8.36 84.04
N ARG A 3 -3.08 7.76 82.97
CA ARG A 3 -4.00 8.31 81.91
C ARG A 3 -3.49 9.57 81.18
N ARG A 4 -2.94 9.36 79.97
CA ARG A 4 -3.22 10.18 78.77
C ARG A 4 -3.43 9.23 77.59
N VAL A 5 -4.63 9.32 77.01
CA VAL A 5 -5.10 8.54 75.85
C VAL A 5 -4.83 9.38 74.60
N LEU A 6 -4.07 8.82 73.65
CA LEU A 6 -3.90 9.38 72.31
C LEU A 6 -5.04 8.88 71.43
N ALA A 7 -5.88 9.79 70.95
CA ALA A 7 -6.96 9.49 70.02
C ALA A 7 -6.39 9.38 68.59
N LEU A 8 -6.50 8.19 68.00
CA LEU A 8 -6.26 7.91 66.59
C LEU A 8 -7.57 8.15 65.83
N VAL A 9 -7.55 9.10 64.88
CA VAL A 9 -8.63 9.34 63.93
C VAL A 9 -8.47 8.38 62.74
N PRO A 10 -9.47 7.53 62.42
CA PRO A 10 -9.38 6.62 61.28
C PRO A 10 -9.81 7.34 59.98
N LEU A 11 -8.98 7.28 58.95
CA LEU A 11 -9.39 7.58 57.57
C LEU A 11 -10.26 6.42 57.04
N LEU A 12 -11.54 6.71 56.81
CA LEU A 12 -12.47 5.82 56.12
C LEU A 12 -12.20 5.86 54.61
N SER A 13 -11.77 4.74 54.05
CA SER A 13 -11.82 4.44 52.62
C SER A 13 -12.91 3.41 52.38
N ALA A 14 -13.99 3.82 51.71
CA ALA A 14 -15.07 2.93 51.32
C ALA A 14 -14.80 2.39 49.91
N THR A 15 -14.39 1.13 49.80
CA THR A 15 -14.46 0.35 48.56
C THR A 15 -15.46 -0.78 48.79
N ALA A 16 -16.68 -0.61 48.28
CA ALA A 16 -17.70 -1.66 48.31
C ALA A 16 -17.50 -2.57 47.09
N GLN A 17 -16.99 -3.78 47.34
CA GLN A 17 -17.04 -4.89 46.39
C GLN A 17 -18.48 -5.38 46.25
N VAL A 18 -19.07 -5.21 45.07
CA VAL A 18 -20.37 -5.82 44.74
C VAL A 18 -20.11 -7.26 44.28
N ARG A 19 -20.44 -8.21 45.15
CA ARG A 19 -20.62 -9.64 44.83
C ARG A 19 -21.91 -9.80 44.02
N LEU A 20 -21.81 -10.13 42.74
CA LEU A 20 -22.97 -10.56 41.94
C LEU A 20 -23.35 -12.00 42.32
N LYS A 21 -24.54 -12.16 42.91
CA LYS A 21 -25.17 -13.48 43.12
C LYS A 21 -25.76 -13.94 41.79
N HIS A 22 -25.46 -15.18 41.41
CA HIS A 22 -26.06 -15.82 40.24
C HIS A 22 -27.51 -16.21 40.57
N ASN A 23 -28.48 -15.57 39.92
CA ASN A 23 -29.90 -15.89 40.05
C ASN A 23 -30.36 -16.53 38.74
N SER A 24 -30.71 -17.82 38.79
CA SER A 24 -31.20 -18.60 37.66
C SER A 24 -32.71 -18.41 37.52
N ASN A 25 -33.13 -17.44 36.71
CA ASN A 25 -34.43 -17.42 36.03
C ASN A 25 -34.35 -16.47 34.83
N PRO A 26 -34.72 -16.90 33.61
CA PRO A 26 -34.67 -16.04 32.43
C PRO A 26 -35.90 -15.14 32.37
N ASP A 27 -35.69 -13.82 32.42
CA ASP A 27 -36.73 -12.84 32.07
C ASP A 27 -37.00 -12.86 30.55
N PRO A 28 -38.26 -12.69 30.11
CA PRO A 28 -38.63 -12.78 28.70
C PRO A 28 -38.09 -11.58 27.89
N ILE A 29 -37.57 -11.90 26.69
CA ILE A 29 -37.01 -10.95 25.72
C ILE A 29 -38.09 -9.93 25.29
N PRO A 30 -37.81 -8.61 25.28
CA PRO A 30 -38.75 -7.61 24.79
C PRO A 30 -38.96 -7.79 23.27
N GLN A 31 -40.21 -7.99 22.86
CA GLN A 31 -40.55 -8.01 21.43
C GLN A 31 -40.41 -6.63 20.80
N PRO A 32 -39.96 -6.53 19.54
CA PRO A 32 -39.86 -5.26 18.84
C PRO A 32 -41.27 -4.70 18.56
N ASN A 33 -41.47 -3.44 18.93
CA ASN A 33 -42.70 -2.71 18.66
C ASN A 33 -43.01 -2.73 17.15
N SER A 34 -44.19 -3.22 16.81
CA SER A 34 -44.81 -3.10 15.50
C SER A 34 -45.07 -1.63 15.18
N PHE A 35 -44.23 -1.03 14.34
CA PHE A 35 -44.52 0.26 13.73
C PHE A 35 -45.54 0.08 12.60
N LEU A 36 -46.60 0.89 12.71
CA LEU A 36 -47.74 0.96 11.81
C LEU A 36 -47.31 1.26 10.38
N SER A 37 -47.96 0.57 9.45
CA SER A 37 -47.87 0.76 8.01
C SER A 37 -48.52 2.07 7.57
N ASP A 38 -47.71 3.10 7.31
CA ASP A 38 -48.12 4.24 6.49
C ASP A 38 -47.81 3.95 5.01
N THR A 39 -48.86 3.58 4.30
CA THR A 39 -48.91 3.44 2.85
C THR A 39 -48.86 4.83 2.19
N ASN A 40 -47.67 5.32 1.86
CA ASN A 40 -47.37 6.04 0.61
C ASN A 40 -45.92 6.54 0.61
N SER A 41 -45.00 5.71 0.14
CA SER A 41 -43.74 6.18 -0.43
C SER A 41 -43.48 5.39 -1.70
N GLN A 42 -43.69 6.03 -2.85
CA GLN A 42 -43.26 5.46 -4.12
C GLN A 42 -41.73 5.43 -4.13
N SER A 43 -41.20 4.23 -3.92
CA SER A 43 -39.81 3.88 -4.18
C SER A 43 -39.44 4.31 -5.60
N GLY A 44 -38.57 5.30 -5.73
CA GLY A 44 -37.80 5.46 -6.95
C GLY A 44 -36.83 4.28 -7.02
N SER A 45 -37.22 3.22 -7.70
CA SER A 45 -36.31 2.13 -8.05
C SER A 45 -35.23 2.71 -8.97
N ILE A 46 -34.03 2.90 -8.42
CA ILE A 46 -32.82 2.89 -9.24
C ILE A 46 -32.80 1.50 -9.89
N PRO A 47 -32.63 1.36 -11.21
CA PRO A 47 -32.38 0.06 -11.79
C PRO A 47 -31.08 -0.45 -11.18
N SER A 48 -31.18 -1.37 -10.22
CA SER A 48 -30.05 -2.18 -9.84
C SER A 48 -29.73 -3.04 -11.05
N LYS A 49 -28.72 -2.64 -11.82
CA LYS A 49 -28.03 -3.57 -12.70
C LYS A 49 -27.56 -4.71 -11.78
N THR A 50 -28.31 -5.80 -11.79
CA THR A 50 -28.16 -6.96 -10.91
C THR A 50 -27.18 -7.96 -11.52
N GLY A 51 -26.07 -7.43 -12.05
CA GLY A 51 -24.96 -8.19 -12.59
C GLY A 51 -23.67 -7.48 -12.23
N VAL A 52 -22.70 -8.24 -11.71
CA VAL A 52 -21.31 -7.80 -11.63
C VAL A 52 -20.87 -7.55 -13.08
N GLU A 53 -20.53 -6.30 -13.41
CA GLU A 53 -20.06 -5.98 -14.75
C GLU A 53 -18.62 -6.48 -14.91
N SER A 54 -18.22 -6.89 -16.11
CA SER A 54 -16.82 -7.22 -16.35
C SER A 54 -15.93 -5.97 -16.23
N VAL A 55 -14.67 -6.14 -15.88
CA VAL A 55 -13.67 -5.05 -15.92
C VAL A 55 -13.62 -4.45 -17.33
N GLN A 56 -13.69 -3.13 -17.44
CA GLN A 56 -13.66 -2.39 -18.70
C GLN A 56 -12.39 -1.55 -18.77
N VAL A 57 -11.76 -1.51 -19.95
CA VAL A 57 -10.54 -0.74 -20.21
C VAL A 57 -10.67 0.02 -21.52
N THR A 58 -10.43 1.32 -21.46
CA THR A 58 -10.39 2.20 -22.62
C THR A 58 -9.07 2.96 -22.67
N ARG A 59 -8.46 3.04 -23.86
CA ARG A 59 -7.34 3.94 -24.13
C ARG A 59 -7.86 5.14 -24.92
N LEU A 60 -7.61 6.33 -24.40
CA LEU A 60 -8.02 7.59 -25.00
C LEU A 60 -7.03 8.05 -26.09
N GLN A 61 -7.46 9.03 -26.88
CA GLN A 61 -6.67 9.57 -27.99
C GLN A 61 -5.38 10.27 -27.55
N ASP A 62 -5.39 10.87 -26.35
CA ASP A 62 -4.21 11.49 -25.73
C ASP A 62 -3.22 10.46 -25.13
N GLY A 63 -3.60 9.18 -25.14
CA GLY A 63 -2.82 8.06 -24.62
C GLY A 63 -3.12 7.68 -23.19
N ALA A 64 -3.93 8.45 -22.45
CA ALA A 64 -4.38 8.07 -21.12
C ALA A 64 -5.23 6.80 -21.16
N ARG A 65 -5.23 6.06 -20.06
CA ARG A 65 -6.07 4.85 -19.93
C ARG A 65 -7.03 4.97 -18.78
N ILE A 66 -8.22 4.43 -19.01
CA ILE A 66 -9.29 4.38 -18.03
C ILE A 66 -9.63 2.91 -17.83
N ILE A 67 -9.56 2.45 -16.58
CA ILE A 67 -9.98 1.11 -16.17
C ILE A 67 -11.07 1.25 -15.12
N SER A 68 -12.17 0.51 -15.26
CA SER A 68 -13.17 0.48 -14.20
C SER A 68 -13.81 -0.89 -14.02
N HIS A 69 -14.41 -1.06 -12.85
CA HIS A 69 -15.20 -2.23 -12.53
C HIS A 69 -16.31 -1.84 -11.54
N ASP A 70 -17.56 -2.09 -11.93
CA ASP A 70 -18.71 -1.94 -11.06
C ASP A 70 -19.04 -3.27 -10.35
N VAL A 71 -18.65 -3.37 -9.08
CA VAL A 71 -18.91 -4.54 -8.21
C VAL A 71 -20.19 -4.39 -7.40
N GLY A 72 -21.00 -3.36 -7.63
CA GLY A 72 -22.27 -3.15 -6.94
C GLY A 72 -22.17 -2.55 -5.54
N GLY A 73 -20.98 -2.10 -5.11
CA GLY A 73 -20.76 -1.53 -3.77
C GLY A 73 -21.42 -0.15 -3.58
N ALA A 74 -21.54 0.29 -2.32
CA ALA A 74 -22.12 1.60 -1.97
C ALA A 74 -21.11 2.77 -2.03
N VAL A 75 -19.81 2.45 -2.00
CA VAL A 75 -18.71 3.41 -2.02
C VAL A 75 -18.03 3.33 -3.38
N ALA A 76 -17.85 4.48 -4.02
CA ALA A 76 -17.02 4.61 -5.21
C ALA A 76 -15.59 4.98 -4.80
N SER A 77 -14.61 4.38 -5.48
CA SER A 77 -13.21 4.73 -5.34
C SER A 77 -12.63 5.07 -6.70
N ILE A 78 -12.05 6.25 -6.84
CA ILE A 78 -11.36 6.65 -8.06
C ILE A 78 -9.91 6.97 -7.70
N GLY A 79 -8.98 6.39 -8.47
CA GLY A 79 -7.55 6.60 -8.34
C GLY A 79 -6.95 7.11 -9.65
N ALA A 80 -6.01 8.03 -9.57
CA ALA A 80 -5.10 8.35 -10.67
C ALA A 80 -3.70 7.84 -10.36
N TYR A 81 -3.05 7.26 -11.37
CA TYR A 81 -1.73 6.66 -11.26
C TYR A 81 -0.86 7.13 -12.39
N ILE A 82 0.26 7.75 -12.04
CA ILE A 82 1.21 8.31 -13.00
C ILE A 82 2.48 7.50 -12.93
N LEU A 83 2.95 7.00 -14.08
CA LEU A 83 4.21 6.27 -14.20
C LEU A 83 5.43 7.21 -14.06
N ALA A 84 5.65 7.65 -12.82
CA ALA A 84 6.61 8.68 -12.41
C ALA A 84 7.25 8.40 -11.03
N GLY A 85 7.08 7.19 -10.50
CA GLY A 85 7.58 6.77 -9.19
C GLY A 85 9.10 6.60 -9.12
N PRO A 86 9.63 6.10 -7.98
CA PRO A 86 11.06 6.07 -7.67
C PRO A 86 11.98 5.44 -8.73
N VAL A 87 11.51 4.45 -9.49
CA VAL A 87 12.36 3.83 -10.54
C VAL A 87 12.73 4.78 -11.67
N PHE A 88 11.96 5.85 -11.88
CA PHE A 88 12.19 6.84 -12.93
C PHE A 88 13.03 8.03 -12.47
N GLU A 89 13.45 8.04 -11.20
CA GLU A 89 14.23 9.11 -10.62
C GLU A 89 15.68 9.08 -11.11
N SER A 90 16.29 10.26 -11.16
CA SER A 90 17.74 10.36 -11.36
C SER A 90 18.46 9.84 -10.12
N ALA A 91 19.54 9.08 -10.33
CA ALA A 91 20.40 8.58 -9.24
C ALA A 91 20.96 9.71 -8.35
N ASN A 92 21.06 10.93 -8.88
CA ASN A 92 21.56 12.10 -8.14
C ASN A 92 20.50 12.76 -7.24
N CYS A 93 19.21 12.50 -7.47
CA CYS A 93 18.11 13.13 -6.73
C CYS A 93 17.06 12.09 -6.30
N PRO A 94 17.42 11.10 -5.46
CA PRO A 94 16.46 10.12 -4.95
C PRO A 94 15.40 10.76 -4.04
N GLY A 95 14.16 10.27 -4.12
CA GLY A 95 13.02 10.72 -3.32
C GLY A 95 12.13 11.77 -3.98
N LEU A 96 12.36 12.12 -5.25
CA LEU A 96 11.53 13.08 -6.01
C LEU A 96 10.07 12.62 -6.12
N GLY A 97 9.83 11.35 -6.44
CA GLY A 97 8.50 10.77 -6.56
C GLY A 97 7.75 10.78 -5.22
N ALA A 98 8.44 10.53 -4.11
CA ALA A 98 7.86 10.62 -2.77
C ALA A 98 7.48 12.06 -2.38
N MET A 99 8.31 13.03 -2.77
CA MET A 99 8.04 14.45 -2.57
C MET A 99 6.85 14.93 -3.40
N LEU A 100 6.80 14.52 -4.68
CA LEU A 100 5.70 14.86 -5.60
C LEU A 100 4.38 14.20 -5.17
N GLN A 101 4.42 12.93 -4.73
CA GLN A 101 3.31 12.24 -4.07
C GLN A 101 2.77 13.06 -2.88
N SER A 102 3.67 13.62 -2.07
CA SER A 102 3.29 14.41 -0.91
C SER A 102 2.65 15.74 -1.29
N ALA A 103 3.13 16.38 -2.37
CA ALA A 103 2.53 17.59 -2.91
C ALA A 103 1.11 17.32 -3.45
N PHE A 104 0.93 16.23 -4.21
CA PHE A 104 -0.37 15.83 -4.74
C PHE A 104 -1.36 15.47 -3.62
N ALA A 105 -0.91 14.69 -2.63
CA ALA A 105 -1.74 14.32 -1.49
C ALA A 105 -2.17 15.55 -0.68
N MET A 106 -1.26 16.49 -0.41
CA MET A 106 -1.58 17.72 0.32
C MET A 106 -2.61 18.57 -0.44
N HIS A 107 -2.44 18.72 -1.75
CA HIS A 107 -3.39 19.45 -2.57
C HIS A 107 -4.76 18.74 -2.63
N GLY A 108 -4.74 17.43 -2.87
CA GLY A 108 -5.93 16.60 -2.94
C GLY A 108 -6.72 16.61 -1.64
N SER A 109 -6.06 16.54 -0.48
CA SER A 109 -6.70 16.67 0.83
C SER A 109 -7.36 18.03 1.02
N LYS A 110 -6.67 19.14 0.68
CA LYS A 110 -7.28 20.49 0.74
C LYS A 110 -8.54 20.58 -0.12
N GLN A 111 -8.52 20.01 -1.34
CA GLN A 111 -9.69 20.00 -2.22
C GLN A 111 -10.80 19.09 -1.70
N ALA A 112 -10.46 17.92 -1.15
CA ALA A 112 -11.44 17.00 -0.60
C ALA A 112 -12.16 17.57 0.61
N ASP A 113 -11.43 18.23 1.52
CA ASP A 113 -12.01 18.92 2.69
C ASP A 113 -13.02 19.99 2.26
N LEU A 114 -12.74 20.74 1.20
CA LEU A 114 -13.67 21.74 0.64
C LEU A 114 -14.95 21.11 0.08
N LEU A 115 -14.88 19.86 -0.37
CA LEU A 115 -15.99 19.13 -0.98
C LEU A 115 -16.70 18.18 -0.01
N GLY A 116 -16.25 18.10 1.26
CA GLY A 116 -16.77 17.13 2.24
C GLY A 116 -16.44 15.67 1.89
N ASN A 117 -15.49 15.45 0.98
CA ASN A 117 -15.03 14.14 0.55
C ASN A 117 -13.83 13.68 1.38
N ARG A 118 -13.56 12.38 1.36
CA ARG A 118 -12.31 11.83 1.91
C ARG A 118 -11.35 11.54 0.77
N ALA A 119 -10.36 12.42 0.57
CA ALA A 119 -9.18 12.04 -0.19
C ALA A 119 -8.36 11.05 0.63
N ALA A 120 -8.08 9.90 0.03
CA ALA A 120 -7.11 8.96 0.57
C ALA A 120 -5.70 9.51 0.25
N GLY A 121 -5.26 10.35 1.19
CA GLY A 121 -3.95 10.97 1.28
C GLY A 121 -3.65 11.49 2.70
N GLY A 122 -4.68 11.56 3.56
CA GLY A 122 -4.59 11.97 4.97
C GLY A 122 -4.99 10.91 5.99
N ASP A 123 -5.40 9.70 5.59
CA ASP A 123 -5.80 8.66 6.55
C ASP A 123 -4.60 7.83 7.00
N GLY A 124 -4.34 7.81 8.31
CA GLY A 124 -3.57 6.77 8.99
C GLY A 124 -2.09 6.57 8.61
N LEU A 125 -1.25 7.51 9.00
CA LEU A 125 0.21 7.41 9.15
C LEU A 125 1.11 7.39 7.90
N TYR A 126 0.80 6.71 6.78
CA TYR A 126 1.68 6.76 5.59
C TYR A 126 0.91 6.48 4.28
N PRO A 127 0.94 7.36 3.26
CA PRO A 127 0.48 6.97 1.93
C PRO A 127 1.32 5.80 1.41
N ARG A 128 0.70 4.79 0.78
CA ARG A 128 1.42 3.67 0.16
C ARG A 128 2.26 4.23 -1.00
N VAL A 129 3.57 4.35 -0.82
CA VAL A 129 4.45 4.82 -1.90
C VAL A 129 4.80 3.65 -2.82
N HIS A 130 4.25 3.69 -4.03
CA HIS A 130 4.53 2.69 -5.07
C HIS A 130 5.92 2.89 -5.67
N LYS A 131 6.45 1.81 -6.25
CA LYS A 131 7.76 1.81 -6.88
C LYS A 131 7.76 2.47 -8.26
N TYR A 132 6.64 2.33 -8.97
CA TYR A 132 6.47 2.81 -10.35
C TYR A 132 5.55 4.02 -10.44
N TYR A 133 4.63 4.15 -9.49
CA TYR A 133 3.52 5.10 -9.59
C TYR A 133 3.59 6.16 -8.52
N ILE A 134 3.21 7.37 -8.91
CA ILE A 134 2.69 8.39 -8.01
C ILE A 134 1.18 8.29 -8.15
N ASN A 135 0.46 8.20 -7.03
CA ASN A 135 -0.98 8.00 -7.03
C ASN A 135 -1.75 9.04 -6.22
N LEU A 136 -3.04 9.18 -6.51
CA LEU A 136 -3.96 9.96 -5.70
C LEU A 136 -5.32 9.29 -5.76
N HIS A 137 -5.99 9.18 -4.62
CA HIS A 137 -7.25 8.48 -4.48
C HIS A 137 -8.30 9.33 -3.79
N VAL A 138 -9.54 9.14 -4.22
CA VAL A 138 -10.70 9.70 -3.53
C VAL A 138 -11.75 8.62 -3.35
N ASN A 139 -12.27 8.53 -2.13
CA ASN A 139 -13.42 7.71 -1.81
C ASN A 139 -14.61 8.63 -1.55
N CYS A 140 -15.73 8.33 -2.19
CA CYS A 140 -16.98 9.05 -2.01
C CYS A 140 -18.15 8.08 -2.09
N ARG A 141 -19.36 8.57 -1.83
CA ARG A 141 -20.55 7.75 -2.07
C ARG A 141 -20.72 7.50 -3.57
N ARG A 142 -21.30 6.36 -3.92
CA ARG A 142 -21.52 5.98 -5.32
C ARG A 142 -22.45 6.91 -6.09
N ASP A 143 -23.30 7.66 -5.41
CA ASP A 143 -24.16 8.68 -6.01
C ASP A 143 -23.48 10.04 -6.20
N GLU A 144 -22.26 10.23 -5.67
CA GLU A 144 -21.60 11.53 -5.58
C GLU A 144 -20.31 11.65 -6.42
N TRP A 145 -19.91 10.58 -7.12
CA TRP A 145 -18.60 10.51 -7.77
C TRP A 145 -18.50 11.25 -9.11
N HIS A 146 -19.63 11.46 -9.79
CA HIS A 146 -19.71 12.20 -11.05
C HIS A 146 -20.64 13.39 -10.88
N ALA A 147 -20.38 14.46 -11.64
CA ALA A 147 -21.28 15.58 -11.69
C ALA A 147 -22.48 15.24 -12.56
N TYR A 148 -23.68 15.63 -12.13
CA TYR A 148 -24.85 15.57 -13.00
C TYR A 148 -24.72 16.65 -14.09
N ASP A 149 -24.36 16.25 -15.30
CA ASP A 149 -24.38 17.14 -16.45
C ASP A 149 -25.82 17.34 -16.96
N LEU A 150 -26.44 18.45 -16.58
CA LEU A 150 -27.79 18.82 -17.01
C LEU A 150 -27.82 19.39 -18.44
N SER A 151 -26.68 19.58 -19.11
CA SER A 151 -26.62 20.19 -20.44
C SER A 151 -27.25 19.29 -21.52
N HIS A 152 -26.98 17.98 -21.45
CA HIS A 152 -27.44 16.98 -22.40
C HIS A 152 -28.73 16.24 -22.00
N SER A 153 -29.24 16.46 -20.78
CA SER A 153 -30.49 15.81 -20.32
C SER A 153 -31.73 16.37 -21.02
N THR A 154 -32.74 15.54 -21.21
CA THR A 154 -34.03 15.97 -21.80
C THR A 154 -34.75 16.97 -20.90
N ALA A 155 -35.66 17.78 -21.44
CA ALA A 155 -36.46 18.70 -20.63
C ALA A 155 -37.27 17.96 -19.54
N GLU A 156 -37.69 16.73 -19.81
CA GLU A 156 -38.39 15.85 -18.86
C GLU A 156 -37.49 15.31 -17.76
N GLU A 157 -36.25 14.90 -18.06
CA GLU A 157 -35.26 14.52 -17.03
C GLU A 157 -34.87 15.71 -16.16
N ARG A 158 -34.68 16.89 -16.76
CA ARG A 158 -34.45 18.13 -16.01
C ARG A 158 -35.61 18.46 -15.08
N ALA A 159 -36.85 18.23 -15.52
CA ALA A 159 -38.05 18.45 -14.71
C ALA A 159 -38.21 17.40 -13.59
N LYS A 160 -37.95 16.11 -13.89
CA LYS A 160 -37.95 15.02 -12.90
C LYS A 160 -36.89 15.22 -11.84
N ILE A 161 -35.66 15.55 -12.24
CA ILE A 161 -34.56 15.89 -11.35
C ILE A 161 -34.98 17.09 -10.49
N LYS A 162 -35.40 18.23 -11.09
CA LYS A 162 -35.94 19.40 -10.35
C LYS A 162 -37.05 19.09 -9.34
N SER A 163 -37.93 18.14 -9.66
CA SER A 163 -39.05 17.75 -8.79
C SER A 163 -38.67 16.79 -7.66
N LYS A 164 -37.56 16.05 -7.81
CA LYS A 164 -37.00 15.12 -6.81
C LYS A 164 -35.62 15.65 -6.38
N TRP A 165 -35.61 16.49 -5.35
CA TRP A 165 -34.40 16.82 -4.55
C TRP A 165 -33.26 17.55 -5.30
N VAL A 166 -33.37 18.88 -5.52
CA VAL A 166 -32.36 19.68 -6.29
C VAL A 166 -31.53 20.67 -5.50
N TRP A 167 -31.56 20.62 -4.17
CA TRP A 167 -30.61 21.37 -3.35
C TRP A 167 -29.38 20.54 -2.92
N SER A 168 -29.31 19.26 -3.28
CA SER A 168 -28.29 18.32 -2.80
C SER A 168 -27.47 17.58 -3.89
N LEU A 169 -27.70 17.85 -5.19
CA LEU A 169 -26.88 17.21 -6.23
C LEU A 169 -25.48 17.88 -6.31
N PRO A 170 -24.39 17.10 -6.29
CA PRO A 170 -23.04 17.66 -6.39
C PRO A 170 -22.87 18.38 -7.73
N LYS A 171 -22.52 19.68 -7.67
CA LYS A 171 -22.05 20.44 -8.85
C LYS A 171 -20.57 20.18 -9.16
N THR A 172 -19.93 19.36 -8.36
CA THR A 172 -18.48 19.16 -8.28
C THR A 172 -18.20 17.67 -8.40
N SER A 173 -17.24 17.33 -9.24
CA SER A 173 -16.85 15.95 -9.53
C SER A 173 -15.52 15.72 -8.82
N PRO A 174 -15.42 14.77 -7.86
CA PRO A 174 -14.16 14.39 -7.22
C PRO A 174 -13.02 14.13 -8.23
N VAL A 175 -13.35 13.53 -9.39
CA VAL A 175 -12.40 13.30 -10.47
C VAL A 175 -11.82 14.61 -10.99
N ARG A 176 -12.68 15.59 -11.27
CA ARG A 176 -12.25 16.87 -11.82
C ARG A 176 -11.58 17.76 -10.77
N ASP A 177 -12.22 17.92 -9.62
CA ASP A 177 -11.88 18.96 -8.66
C ASP A 177 -10.76 18.53 -7.70
N ILE A 178 -10.63 17.23 -7.43
CA ILE A 178 -9.56 16.69 -6.57
C ILE A 178 -8.46 16.07 -7.41
N ILE A 179 -8.77 15.07 -8.23
CA ILE A 179 -7.75 14.33 -8.97
C ILE A 179 -7.11 15.24 -10.02
N MET A 180 -7.88 15.69 -11.02
CA MET A 180 -7.33 16.43 -12.15
C MET A 180 -6.72 17.77 -11.74
N MET A 181 -7.32 18.50 -10.79
CA MET A 181 -6.70 19.74 -10.29
C MET A 181 -5.35 19.49 -9.60
N SER A 182 -5.22 18.40 -8.84
CA SER A 182 -3.95 18.04 -8.19
C SER A 182 -2.90 17.59 -9.21
N LEU A 183 -3.34 16.96 -10.30
CA LEU A 183 -2.47 16.53 -11.39
C LEU A 183 -2.00 17.70 -12.24
N THR A 184 -2.87 18.64 -12.62
CA THR A 184 -2.54 19.71 -13.58
C THR A 184 -1.94 20.96 -12.94
N LYS A 185 -2.30 21.24 -11.69
CA LYS A 185 -1.87 22.44 -10.96
C LYS A 185 -1.35 22.06 -9.57
N PRO A 186 -0.30 21.22 -9.47
CA PRO A 186 0.25 20.89 -8.17
C PRO A 186 0.86 22.13 -7.51
N PRO A 187 0.70 22.29 -6.20
CA PRO A 187 1.24 23.41 -5.43
C PRO A 187 2.75 23.21 -5.25
N LEU A 188 3.50 23.46 -6.32
CA LEU A 188 4.95 23.45 -6.35
C LEU A 188 5.42 24.90 -6.21
N SER A 189 5.35 25.46 -5.00
CA SER A 189 6.03 26.72 -4.67
C SER A 189 7.23 26.45 -3.77
N GLU A 190 8.22 27.34 -3.73
CA GLU A 190 9.41 27.16 -2.87
C GLU A 190 9.03 26.98 -1.39
N ALA A 191 8.05 27.76 -0.91
CA ALA A 191 7.57 27.66 0.47
C ALA A 191 6.97 26.28 0.78
N GLU A 192 6.21 25.72 -0.16
CA GLU A 192 5.59 24.40 -0.02
C GLU A 192 6.62 23.28 -0.11
N VAL A 193 7.57 23.36 -1.04
CA VAL A 193 8.66 22.38 -1.17
C VAL A 193 9.53 22.35 0.09
N ASN A 194 9.83 23.51 0.68
CA ASN A 194 10.56 23.58 1.95
C ASN A 194 9.78 22.98 3.13
N GLY A 195 8.46 23.22 3.18
CA GLY A 195 7.58 22.61 4.17
C GLY A 195 7.48 21.09 4.02
N LEU A 196 7.36 20.62 2.77
CA LEU A 196 7.33 19.19 2.45
C LEU A 196 8.62 18.49 2.83
N SER A 197 9.78 19.07 2.49
CA SER A 197 11.10 18.54 2.82
C SER A 197 11.28 18.39 4.33
N SER A 198 10.87 19.40 5.10
CA SER A 198 10.89 19.34 6.57
C SER A 198 10.00 18.21 7.12
N SER A 199 8.86 17.94 6.48
CA SER A 199 7.95 16.86 6.88
C SER A 199 8.42 15.46 6.44
N ALA A 200 9.17 15.38 5.34
CA ALA A 200 9.58 14.11 4.76
C ALA A 200 10.53 13.33 5.68
N ASP A 201 11.46 14.05 6.32
CA ASP A 201 12.32 13.56 7.39
C ASP A 201 11.51 12.92 8.53
N ALA A 202 10.45 13.59 8.96
CA ALA A 202 9.63 13.12 10.07
C ALA A 202 8.97 11.78 9.72
N ARG A 203 8.50 11.59 8.49
CA ARG A 203 7.83 10.35 8.07
C ARG A 203 8.79 9.16 8.03
N LEU A 204 9.96 9.32 7.42
CA LEU A 204 10.93 8.22 7.36
C LEU A 204 11.43 7.84 8.76
N LYS A 205 11.66 8.85 9.62
CA LYS A 205 11.99 8.63 11.03
C LYS A 205 10.86 7.91 11.76
N GLU A 206 9.63 8.37 11.61
CA GLU A 206 8.47 7.76 12.27
C GLU A 206 8.29 6.29 11.86
N LEU A 207 8.49 5.96 10.57
CA LEU A 207 8.42 4.59 10.08
C LEU A 207 9.51 3.71 10.72
N ARG A 208 10.76 4.20 10.73
CA ARG A 208 11.90 3.55 11.40
C ARG A 208 11.62 3.26 12.87
N TRP A 209 10.90 4.15 13.56
CA TRP A 209 10.63 3.99 14.99
C TRP A 209 9.40 3.14 15.31
N GLN A 210 8.30 3.36 14.62
CA GLN A 210 7.03 2.69 14.92
C GLN A 210 6.92 1.31 14.26
N ARG A 211 7.52 1.13 13.09
CA ARG A 211 7.49 -0.12 12.33
C ARG A 211 8.90 -0.47 11.83
N PRO A 212 9.83 -0.78 12.75
CA PRO A 212 11.23 -1.00 12.40
C PRO A 212 11.45 -2.17 11.44
N THR A 213 10.64 -3.23 11.53
CA THR A 213 10.70 -4.36 10.58
C THR A 213 10.29 -3.94 9.17
N GLU A 214 9.28 -3.09 9.01
CA GLU A 214 8.91 -2.53 7.69
C GLU A 214 9.97 -1.60 7.14
N TYR A 215 10.61 -0.80 8.01
CA TYR A 215 11.76 0.01 7.62
C TYR A 215 12.93 -0.86 7.14
N ALA A 216 13.22 -1.97 7.82
CA ALA A 216 14.26 -2.91 7.41
C ALA A 216 13.96 -3.52 6.03
N LYS A 217 12.71 -3.87 5.72
CA LYS A 217 12.30 -4.33 4.37
C LYS A 217 12.56 -3.29 3.29
N LEU A 218 12.23 -2.02 3.58
CA LEU A 218 12.44 -0.91 2.66
C LEU A 218 13.93 -0.63 2.41
N ALA A 219 14.74 -0.67 3.46
CA ALA A 219 16.18 -0.49 3.33
C ALA A 219 16.85 -1.67 2.61
N LEU A 220 16.37 -2.90 2.84
CA LEU A 220 16.81 -4.09 2.12
C LEU A 220 16.56 -3.98 0.61
N GLU A 221 15.45 -3.38 0.17
CA GLU A 221 15.20 -3.12 -1.25
C GLU A 221 16.34 -2.29 -1.88
N ARG A 222 16.83 -1.26 -1.19
CA ARG A 222 17.98 -0.44 -1.64
C ARG A 222 19.27 -1.23 -1.70
N VAL A 223 19.50 -2.12 -0.73
CA VAL A 223 20.69 -2.99 -0.70
C VAL A 223 20.64 -4.00 -1.85
N ALA A 224 19.52 -4.70 -2.00
CA ALA A 224 19.33 -5.77 -2.99
C ALA A 224 19.51 -5.32 -4.44
N PHE A 225 19.15 -4.06 -4.75
CA PHE A 225 19.21 -3.46 -6.07
C PHE A 225 20.14 -2.24 -6.07
N TYR A 226 21.31 -2.38 -5.43
CA TYR A 226 22.24 -1.27 -5.24
C TYR A 226 22.66 -0.62 -6.57
N LEU A 227 22.55 0.71 -6.65
CA LEU A 227 22.81 1.57 -7.83
C LEU A 227 21.93 1.30 -9.06
N GLU A 228 20.88 0.50 -8.92
CA GLU A 228 19.94 0.22 -9.99
C GLU A 228 18.62 0.99 -9.78
N PRO A 229 17.79 1.19 -10.82
CA PRO A 229 16.49 1.86 -10.70
C PRO A 229 15.57 1.23 -9.64
N LEU A 230 15.58 -0.09 -9.49
CA LEU A 230 14.85 -0.78 -8.42
C LEU A 230 15.44 -0.53 -7.02
N GLY A 231 16.63 0.02 -6.88
CA GLY A 231 17.22 0.43 -5.60
C GLY A 231 16.78 1.83 -5.15
N SER A 232 16.14 2.63 -6.01
CA SER A 232 15.73 4.00 -5.69
C SER A 232 14.77 4.05 -4.49
N PRO A 233 15.03 4.85 -3.46
CA PRO A 233 14.26 4.80 -2.22
C PRO A 233 12.83 5.29 -2.42
N ARG A 234 11.87 4.63 -1.74
CA ARG A 234 10.44 5.00 -1.78
C ARG A 234 10.11 6.24 -0.96
N TYR A 235 11.00 6.64 -0.07
CA TYR A 235 10.86 7.82 0.76
C TYR A 235 12.03 8.75 0.49
N VAL A 236 11.85 10.02 0.80
CA VAL A 236 12.93 11.00 0.74
C VAL A 236 14.03 10.60 1.74
N PRO A 237 15.26 10.31 1.27
CA PRO A 237 16.38 10.09 2.18
C PRO A 237 16.72 11.38 2.91
N VAL A 238 17.04 11.25 4.20
CA VAL A 238 17.35 12.41 5.06
C VAL A 238 18.55 13.19 4.51
N GLU A 239 19.54 12.47 4.00
CA GLU A 239 20.74 13.04 3.38
C GLU A 239 20.44 13.81 2.08
N ASN A 240 19.36 13.48 1.38
CA ASN A 240 19.05 14.07 0.08
C ASN A 240 17.94 15.14 0.12
N ALA A 241 17.20 15.27 1.23
CA ALA A 241 16.14 16.26 1.36
C ALA A 241 16.55 17.70 0.95
N PRO A 242 17.76 18.21 1.26
CA PRO A 242 18.19 19.55 0.85
C PRO A 242 18.38 19.73 -0.67
N ASN A 243 18.60 18.64 -1.41
CA ASN A 243 18.82 18.68 -2.86
C ASN A 243 17.51 18.68 -3.65
N LEU A 244 16.37 18.42 -3.00
CA LEU A 244 15.05 18.35 -3.63
C LEU A 244 14.44 19.76 -3.76
N THR A 245 14.98 20.55 -4.68
CA THR A 245 14.52 21.92 -4.93
C THR A 245 13.26 21.96 -5.79
N PHE A 246 12.56 23.10 -5.78
CA PHE A 246 11.41 23.36 -6.64
C PHE A 246 11.72 23.11 -8.12
N GLN A 247 12.89 23.54 -8.59
CA GLN A 247 13.27 23.38 -9.99
C GLN A 247 13.38 21.90 -10.38
N VAL A 248 14.06 21.09 -9.57
CA VAL A 248 14.24 19.65 -9.85
C VAL A 248 12.90 18.91 -9.82
N LEU A 249 12.02 19.26 -8.86
CA LEU A 249 10.67 18.69 -8.79
C LEU A 249 9.84 19.06 -10.01
N ARG A 250 9.93 20.31 -10.48
CA ARG A 250 9.23 20.77 -11.67
C ARG A 250 9.71 20.06 -12.92
N GLU A 251 11.03 19.94 -13.10
CA GLU A 251 11.61 19.19 -14.22
C GLU A 251 11.18 17.71 -14.23
N HIS A 252 11.13 17.06 -13.06
CA HIS A 252 10.63 15.68 -12.93
C HIS A 252 9.13 15.59 -13.27
N TYR A 253 8.33 16.52 -12.73
CA TYR A 253 6.91 16.60 -12.99
C TYR A 253 6.61 16.79 -14.49
N ASP A 254 7.25 17.78 -15.15
CA ASP A 254 7.03 18.09 -16.56
C ASP A 254 7.47 16.93 -17.48
N ARG A 255 8.48 16.16 -17.07
CA ARG A 255 8.97 15.00 -17.83
C ARG A 255 8.03 13.79 -17.77
N TYR A 256 7.48 13.49 -16.59
CA TYR A 256 6.81 12.21 -16.34
C TYR A 256 5.28 12.33 -16.16
N THR A 257 4.74 13.53 -15.98
CA THR A 257 3.30 13.75 -15.83
C THR A 257 2.68 14.07 -17.20
N ALA A 258 2.66 13.08 -18.07
CA ALA A 258 2.08 13.17 -19.41
C ALA A 258 0.92 12.16 -19.57
N PRO A 259 -0.14 12.46 -20.35
CA PRO A 259 -1.32 11.59 -20.46
C PRO A 259 -1.03 10.11 -20.77
N PRO A 260 -0.08 9.74 -21.66
CA PRO A 260 0.26 8.33 -21.91
C PRO A 260 0.73 7.54 -20.67
N ARG A 261 1.23 8.25 -19.65
CA ARG A 261 1.70 7.67 -18.37
C ARG A 261 0.62 7.63 -17.30
N ILE A 262 -0.58 8.13 -17.59
CA ILE A 262 -1.69 8.24 -16.65
C ILE A 262 -2.65 7.05 -16.85
N ILE A 263 -2.98 6.42 -15.73
CA ILE A 263 -4.08 5.46 -15.62
C ILE A 263 -5.07 6.03 -14.61
N ILE A 264 -6.35 6.13 -15.00
CA ILE A 264 -7.45 6.42 -14.09
C ILE A 264 -8.17 5.09 -13.81
N ALA A 265 -8.18 4.67 -12.55
CA ALA A 265 -8.89 3.48 -12.12
C ALA A 265 -10.16 3.87 -11.34
N GLY A 266 -11.26 3.16 -11.59
CA GLY A 266 -12.54 3.42 -10.95
C GLY A 266 -13.24 2.14 -10.47
N VAL A 267 -13.63 2.10 -9.21
CA VAL A 267 -14.42 0.99 -8.62
C VAL A 267 -15.80 1.50 -8.24
N ASN A 268 -16.85 0.77 -8.63
CA ASN A 268 -18.26 1.15 -8.46
C ASN A 268 -18.62 2.47 -9.16
N VAL A 269 -18.05 2.68 -10.36
CA VAL A 269 -18.30 3.83 -11.23
C VAL A 269 -18.68 3.35 -12.61
N ASP A 270 -19.56 4.09 -13.27
CA ASP A 270 -19.91 3.86 -14.67
C ASP A 270 -18.73 4.26 -15.57
N HIS A 271 -18.32 3.36 -16.47
CA HIS A 271 -17.10 3.54 -17.27
C HIS A 271 -17.21 4.69 -18.27
N ASP A 272 -18.33 4.78 -18.99
CA ASP A 272 -18.56 5.81 -19.99
C ASP A 272 -18.64 7.19 -19.32
N ALA A 273 -19.32 7.27 -18.19
CA ALA A 273 -19.34 8.49 -17.39
C ALA A 273 -17.95 8.89 -16.87
N LEU A 274 -17.09 7.93 -16.51
CA LEU A 274 -15.72 8.21 -16.04
C LEU A 274 -14.84 8.76 -17.17
N ILE A 275 -14.99 8.23 -18.39
CA ILE A 275 -14.35 8.78 -19.59
C ILE A 275 -14.77 10.23 -19.82
N ILE A 276 -16.08 10.49 -19.81
CA ILE A 276 -16.63 11.84 -20.02
C ILE A 276 -16.11 12.82 -18.95
N GLU A 277 -16.08 12.41 -17.69
CA GLU A 277 -15.54 13.24 -16.59
C GLU A 277 -14.06 13.59 -16.78
N TYR A 278 -13.25 12.62 -17.22
CA TYR A 278 -11.84 12.86 -17.53
C TYR A 278 -11.65 13.86 -18.68
N GLU A 279 -12.34 13.65 -19.80
CA GLU A 279 -12.25 14.51 -20.99
C GLU A 279 -12.75 15.94 -20.69
N ASN A 280 -13.81 16.07 -19.89
CA ASN A 280 -14.36 17.36 -19.46
C ASN A 280 -13.41 18.12 -18.54
N ALA A 281 -12.65 17.41 -17.70
CA ALA A 281 -11.67 18.02 -16.82
C ALA A 281 -10.50 18.62 -17.63
N LEU A 282 -10.08 17.95 -18.71
CA LEU A 282 -9.02 18.44 -19.59
C LEU A 282 -9.47 19.66 -20.42
N SER A 283 -10.70 19.63 -20.94
CA SER A 283 -11.23 20.61 -21.89
C SER A 283 -11.37 22.04 -21.33
N LYS A 284 -11.54 22.22 -20.02
CA LYS A 284 -11.79 23.54 -19.40
C LYS A 284 -10.54 24.39 -19.14
N ASP A 285 -9.35 23.80 -19.20
CA ASP A 285 -8.07 24.50 -19.06
C ASP A 285 -7.33 24.70 -20.40
N SER A 286 -7.96 24.34 -21.53
CA SER A 286 -7.37 24.47 -22.88
C SER A 286 -7.36 25.92 -23.40
N LYS A 287 -6.40 26.72 -22.93
CA LYS A 287 -5.46 27.26 -23.91
C LYS A 287 -4.25 26.33 -23.85
N PRO A 288 -3.99 25.51 -24.87
CA PRO A 288 -2.69 24.86 -24.95
C PRO A 288 -1.69 26.00 -24.97
N SER A 289 -0.86 26.12 -23.93
CA SER A 289 0.35 26.92 -24.09
C SER A 289 1.07 26.28 -25.27
N ALA A 290 1.33 27.03 -26.32
CA ALA A 290 2.04 26.59 -27.52
C ALA A 290 3.52 26.20 -27.24
N GLU A 291 3.84 26.01 -25.96
CA GLU A 291 5.10 25.57 -25.40
C GLU A 291 4.81 24.48 -24.35
N SER A 292 4.01 23.46 -24.68
CA SER A 292 4.36 22.15 -24.18
C SER A 292 5.59 21.77 -25.00
N PRO A 293 6.83 21.77 -24.44
CA PRO A 293 7.87 21.02 -25.11
C PRO A 293 7.24 19.66 -25.32
N SER A 294 7.20 19.20 -26.57
CA SER A 294 7.00 17.79 -26.85
C SER A 294 8.02 17.14 -25.94
N ALA A 295 7.59 16.61 -24.80
CA ALA A 295 8.49 15.93 -23.89
C ALA A 295 9.15 14.93 -24.82
N PRO A 296 10.48 15.01 -25.02
CA PRO A 296 11.10 13.98 -25.82
C PRO A 296 10.62 12.71 -25.16
N VAL A 297 10.00 11.83 -25.95
CA VAL A 297 9.87 10.43 -25.60
C VAL A 297 11.31 9.92 -25.60
N GLY A 298 12.11 10.42 -24.65
CA GLY A 298 13.42 9.92 -24.33
C GLY A 298 13.14 8.52 -23.87
N GLU A 299 13.82 7.56 -24.47
CA GLU A 299 13.80 6.19 -24.02
C GLU A 299 13.97 6.22 -22.50
N ASP A 300 12.89 5.86 -21.79
CA ASP A 300 13.00 5.57 -20.37
C ASP A 300 14.10 4.52 -20.27
N GLY A 301 15.26 4.89 -19.73
CA GLY A 301 16.38 3.95 -19.54
C GLY A 301 16.04 2.76 -18.62
N VAL A 302 14.79 2.67 -18.16
CA VAL A 302 14.24 1.63 -17.29
C VAL A 302 13.43 0.63 -18.12
N ASP A 303 14.03 -0.53 -18.41
CA ASP A 303 13.34 -1.72 -18.90
C ASP A 303 12.91 -2.62 -17.74
N ILE A 304 11.66 -2.45 -17.32
CA ILE A 304 10.97 -3.23 -16.30
C ILE A 304 10.92 -4.74 -16.57
N ASN A 305 11.11 -5.19 -17.82
CA ASN A 305 11.06 -6.62 -18.15
C ASN A 305 12.38 -7.32 -17.76
N THR A 306 13.40 -6.53 -17.42
CA THR A 306 14.73 -7.00 -17.08
C THR A 306 15.11 -6.70 -15.62
N GLU A 307 14.12 -6.47 -14.76
CA GLU A 307 14.32 -6.13 -13.34
C GLU A 307 15.14 -7.17 -12.59
N ALA A 308 15.03 -8.45 -12.95
CA ALA A 308 15.84 -9.51 -12.36
C ALA A 308 17.36 -9.26 -12.53
N ARG A 309 17.78 -8.60 -13.61
CA ARG A 309 19.19 -8.28 -13.88
C ARG A 309 19.74 -7.16 -12.99
N GLN A 310 18.86 -6.38 -12.37
CA GLN A 310 19.22 -5.30 -11.46
C GLN A 310 19.56 -5.81 -10.05
N TYR A 311 19.31 -7.10 -9.77
CA TYR A 311 19.57 -7.67 -8.46
C TYR A 311 21.06 -7.94 -8.27
N THR A 312 21.65 -7.32 -7.25
CA THR A 312 23.10 -7.41 -6.97
C THR A 312 23.41 -8.13 -5.66
N GLY A 313 22.43 -8.30 -4.77
CA GLY A 313 22.66 -8.82 -3.42
C GLY A 313 23.28 -7.75 -2.50
N GLY A 314 24.00 -8.16 -1.46
CA GLY A 314 24.83 -7.25 -0.66
C GLY A 314 24.37 -7.11 0.79
N GLU A 315 25.15 -6.36 1.58
CA GLU A 315 24.92 -6.19 3.02
C GLU A 315 25.09 -4.73 3.45
N LEU A 316 24.26 -4.28 4.39
CA LEU A 316 24.41 -2.99 5.07
C LEU A 316 23.99 -3.08 6.54
N HIS A 317 24.84 -2.59 7.44
CA HIS A 317 24.62 -2.59 8.89
C HIS A 317 24.59 -1.16 9.42
N ASP A 318 23.43 -0.72 9.89
CA ASP A 318 23.22 0.62 10.46
C ASP A 318 23.06 0.53 11.98
N HIS A 319 24.13 0.85 12.72
CA HIS A 319 24.06 0.84 14.17
C HIS A 319 23.26 2.04 14.71
N GLU A 320 22.31 1.76 15.61
CA GLU A 320 21.60 2.77 16.39
C GLU A 320 21.31 2.29 17.82
N ASP A 321 21.51 3.20 18.77
CA ASP A 321 21.09 2.98 20.16
C ASP A 321 19.65 3.49 20.34
N ARG A 322 18.69 2.62 20.04
CA ARG A 322 17.25 2.94 20.08
C ARG A 322 16.78 3.32 21.49
N ALA A 323 17.36 2.71 22.52
CA ALA A 323 17.03 3.00 23.92
C ALA A 323 17.46 4.42 24.32
N LYS A 324 18.63 4.88 23.84
CA LYS A 324 19.10 6.25 24.09
C LYS A 324 18.41 7.31 23.23
N ALA A 325 17.89 6.94 22.06
CA ALA A 325 17.27 7.88 21.13
C ALA A 325 15.91 8.43 21.62
N ILE A 326 15.19 7.70 22.48
CA ILE A 326 13.84 8.07 22.94
C ILE A 326 13.83 8.32 24.45
N LEU A 327 13.89 9.60 24.87
CA LEU A 327 13.74 9.98 26.28
C LEU A 327 12.42 9.50 26.92
N THR A 328 11.36 9.30 26.11
CA THR A 328 10.00 8.99 26.58
C THR A 328 9.72 7.48 26.71
N LYS A 329 10.61 6.60 26.25
CA LYS A 329 10.54 5.15 26.46
C LYS A 329 11.82 4.63 27.11
N PRO A 330 12.08 4.98 28.39
CA PRO A 330 13.31 4.58 29.10
C PRO A 330 13.46 3.07 29.32
N PHE A 331 12.46 2.26 28.95
CA PHE A 331 12.43 0.80 29.09
C PHE A 331 12.42 0.07 27.73
N MET A 332 12.83 0.71 26.63
CA MET A 332 13.01 -0.01 25.36
C MET A 332 14.25 -0.90 25.48
N ASP A 333 14.07 -2.22 25.30
CA ASP A 333 15.18 -3.16 25.30
C ASP A 333 16.09 -2.92 24.07
N THR A 334 17.38 -3.22 24.22
CA THR A 334 18.31 -3.22 23.09
C THR A 334 17.98 -4.39 22.18
N GLU A 335 17.73 -4.09 20.91
CA GLU A 335 17.28 -5.06 19.91
C GLU A 335 18.12 -4.94 18.63
N THR A 336 18.28 -6.07 17.96
CA THR A 336 18.80 -6.18 16.60
C THR A 336 17.64 -6.53 15.68
N ILE A 337 17.47 -5.74 14.62
CA ILE A 337 16.36 -5.88 13.67
C ILE A 337 16.97 -6.03 12.30
N CYS A 338 16.65 -7.11 11.60
CA CYS A 338 17.21 -7.38 10.29
C CYS A 338 16.14 -7.78 9.28
N ALA A 339 16.46 -7.58 8.01
CA ALA A 339 15.76 -8.14 6.88
C ALA A 339 16.77 -8.89 6.01
N VAL A 340 16.42 -10.10 5.63
CA VAL A 340 17.16 -10.90 4.66
C VAL A 340 16.25 -11.22 3.50
N GLY A 341 16.76 -11.18 2.27
CA GLY A 341 15.95 -11.46 1.10
C GLY A 341 16.77 -11.89 -0.10
N TRP A 342 16.06 -12.54 -1.02
CA TRP A 342 16.60 -13.06 -2.26
C TRP A 342 15.68 -12.68 -3.42
N LEU A 343 16.25 -12.75 -4.62
CA LEU A 343 15.49 -12.57 -5.85
C LEU A 343 14.41 -13.66 -5.97
N ALA A 344 13.23 -13.25 -6.38
CA ALA A 344 12.08 -14.10 -6.70
C ALA A 344 11.40 -13.61 -7.98
N PHE A 345 10.38 -14.34 -8.45
CA PHE A 345 9.61 -13.94 -9.63
C PHE A 345 8.68 -12.76 -9.33
N GLY A 346 8.45 -11.90 -10.32
CA GLY A 346 7.50 -10.78 -10.23
C GLY A 346 6.09 -11.11 -10.71
N ARG A 347 5.28 -10.08 -10.93
CA ARG A 347 3.84 -10.17 -11.25
C ARG A 347 3.49 -10.18 -12.73
N THR A 348 4.44 -10.45 -13.62
CA THR A 348 4.22 -10.34 -15.08
C THR A 348 3.12 -11.30 -15.54
N SER A 349 2.22 -10.84 -16.41
CA SER A 349 1.14 -11.66 -16.97
C SER A 349 1.65 -12.91 -17.69
N THR A 350 2.79 -12.83 -18.38
CA THR A 350 3.43 -13.96 -19.08
C THR A 350 3.97 -15.03 -18.13
N GLN A 351 4.19 -14.70 -16.86
CA GLN A 351 4.77 -15.59 -15.84
C GLN A 351 3.84 -15.74 -14.62
N LEU A 352 2.53 -15.67 -14.83
CA LEU A 352 1.54 -15.69 -13.74
C LEU A 352 1.66 -16.92 -12.82
N ARG A 353 2.00 -18.09 -13.37
CA ARG A 353 2.24 -19.30 -12.57
C ARG A 353 3.43 -19.15 -11.62
N ARG A 354 4.51 -18.51 -12.07
CA ARG A 354 5.70 -18.23 -11.25
C ARG A 354 5.41 -17.17 -10.18
N TYR A 355 4.65 -16.15 -10.52
CA TYR A 355 4.13 -15.17 -9.55
C TYR A 355 3.34 -15.86 -8.43
N ALA A 356 2.36 -16.69 -8.80
CA ALA A 356 1.56 -17.45 -7.85
C ALA A 356 2.41 -18.40 -6.99
N SER A 357 3.45 -18.98 -7.57
CA SER A 357 4.39 -19.84 -6.85
C SER A 357 5.21 -19.05 -5.81
N SER A 358 5.62 -17.82 -6.10
CA SER A 358 6.24 -16.92 -5.11
C SER A 358 5.29 -16.59 -3.95
N LEU A 359 4.00 -16.34 -4.22
CA LEU A 359 2.99 -16.11 -3.19
C LEU A 359 2.81 -17.33 -2.28
N VAL A 360 2.71 -18.53 -2.87
CA VAL A 360 2.60 -19.79 -2.12
C VAL A 360 3.87 -20.06 -1.33
N THR A 361 5.06 -19.78 -1.88
CA THR A 361 6.34 -19.94 -1.18
C THR A 361 6.44 -19.01 0.02
N LYS A 362 5.99 -17.76 -0.09
CA LYS A 362 5.87 -16.84 1.06
C LYS A 362 4.94 -17.40 2.13
N ALA A 363 3.75 -17.87 1.74
CA ALA A 363 2.80 -18.44 2.69
C ALA A 363 3.34 -19.72 3.35
N LEU A 364 4.11 -20.52 2.62
CA LEU A 364 4.79 -21.70 3.15
C LEU A 364 5.86 -21.32 4.17
N LEU A 365 6.70 -20.32 3.89
CA LEU A 365 7.65 -19.75 4.84
C LEU A 365 6.96 -19.36 6.15
N ASP A 366 5.85 -18.62 6.08
CA ASP A 366 5.10 -18.20 7.28
C ASP A 366 4.57 -19.40 8.09
N VAL A 367 4.10 -20.47 7.43
CA VAL A 367 3.62 -21.69 8.09
C VAL A 367 4.77 -22.41 8.80
N VAL A 368 5.90 -22.59 8.12
CA VAL A 368 7.06 -23.30 8.67
C VAL A 368 7.68 -22.51 9.83
N LEU A 369 7.86 -21.19 9.67
CA LEU A 369 8.34 -20.32 10.75
C LEU A 369 7.43 -20.35 11.98
N THR A 370 6.12 -20.42 11.76
CA THR A 370 5.14 -20.54 12.84
C THR A 370 5.28 -21.86 13.61
N ASN A 371 5.66 -22.95 12.95
CA ASN A 371 5.78 -24.26 13.60
C ASN A 371 7.18 -24.50 14.19
N ASP A 372 8.26 -24.15 13.50
CA ASP A 372 9.61 -24.53 13.91
C ASP A 372 10.21 -23.57 14.95
N LEU A 373 9.89 -22.27 14.88
CA LEU A 373 10.42 -21.28 15.82
C LEU A 373 9.57 -21.13 17.08
N ARG A 374 8.24 -21.30 16.99
CA ARG A 374 7.35 -21.07 18.16
C ARG A 374 7.41 -22.17 19.22
N TYR A 375 7.83 -23.39 18.85
CA TYR A 375 7.85 -24.54 19.76
C TYR A 375 9.24 -24.89 20.31
N ASN A 376 10.32 -24.35 19.72
CA ASN A 376 11.70 -24.68 20.10
C ASN A 376 12.41 -23.62 20.96
N THR A 377 11.80 -22.46 21.22
CA THR A 377 12.41 -21.40 22.04
C THR A 377 11.66 -21.21 23.35
N ASP A 378 12.33 -21.45 24.48
CA ASP A 378 11.82 -21.22 25.85
C ASP A 378 11.59 -19.73 26.18
N ASP A 379 11.86 -18.80 25.25
CA ASP A 379 11.72 -17.36 25.46
C ASP A 379 10.37 -16.86 24.92
N ALA A 380 9.51 -16.39 25.82
CA ALA A 380 8.19 -15.86 25.49
C ALA A 380 8.24 -14.63 24.55
N ARG A 381 9.40 -13.98 24.39
CA ARG A 381 9.61 -12.86 23.46
C ARG A 381 10.10 -13.25 22.07
N ALA A 382 10.57 -14.49 21.87
CA ALA A 382 10.91 -15.02 20.55
C ALA A 382 9.66 -15.33 19.69
N GLN A 383 8.47 -15.25 20.30
CA GLN A 383 7.17 -15.63 19.75
C GLN A 383 6.68 -14.73 18.59
N SER A 384 7.28 -13.55 18.37
CA SER A 384 6.88 -12.56 17.35
C SER A 384 8.06 -12.01 16.52
N ALA A 385 9.18 -12.72 16.52
CA ALA A 385 10.46 -12.20 16.03
C ALA A 385 10.67 -12.34 14.52
N VAL A 386 10.21 -13.43 13.88
CA VAL A 386 10.44 -13.68 12.43
C VAL A 386 9.15 -13.63 11.64
N GLN A 387 9.18 -12.98 10.48
CA GLN A 387 8.04 -12.90 9.56
C GLN A 387 8.50 -12.96 8.11
N ALA A 388 7.82 -13.74 7.27
CA ALA A 388 8.08 -13.73 5.84
C ALA A 388 7.44 -12.51 5.17
N PHE A 389 8.13 -11.96 4.18
CA PHE A 389 7.61 -10.89 3.34
C PHE A 389 7.92 -11.17 1.88
N TYR A 390 7.09 -10.60 1.01
CA TYR A 390 7.29 -10.67 -0.42
C TYR A 390 6.93 -9.32 -1.03
N THR A 391 7.95 -8.62 -1.52
CA THR A 391 7.78 -7.36 -2.24
C THR A 391 7.73 -7.65 -3.73
N THR A 392 6.63 -7.26 -4.38
CA THR A 392 6.41 -7.52 -5.80
C THR A 392 6.87 -6.35 -6.67
N PHE A 393 7.65 -6.68 -7.69
CA PHE A 393 7.97 -5.80 -8.80
C PHE A 393 7.28 -6.33 -10.07
N TYR A 394 7.52 -5.70 -11.22
CA TYR A 394 6.85 -6.06 -12.46
C TYR A 394 7.29 -7.44 -12.96
N SER A 395 8.59 -7.65 -13.19
CA SER A 395 9.17 -8.92 -13.63
C SER A 395 9.98 -9.63 -12.56
N ALA A 396 10.42 -8.91 -11.53
CA ALA A 396 11.12 -9.47 -10.37
C ALA A 396 10.29 -9.39 -9.07
N GLY A 397 10.78 -10.03 -8.02
CA GLY A 397 10.27 -9.91 -6.67
C GLY A 397 11.40 -10.04 -5.66
N LEU A 398 11.17 -9.56 -4.44
CA LEU A 398 12.09 -9.73 -3.32
C LEU A 398 11.35 -10.52 -2.23
N LEU A 399 11.74 -11.78 -2.08
CA LEU A 399 11.16 -12.71 -1.10
C LEU A 399 12.16 -12.92 0.02
N GLY A 400 11.71 -12.82 1.26
CA GLY A 400 12.61 -12.82 2.38
C GLY A 400 11.93 -12.86 3.73
N LEU A 401 12.72 -12.64 4.77
CA LEU A 401 12.31 -12.76 6.16
C LEU A 401 12.82 -11.55 6.93
N THR A 402 11.99 -11.00 7.82
CA THR A 402 12.44 -10.04 8.84
C THR A 402 12.64 -10.75 10.15
N LEU A 403 13.63 -10.34 10.93
CA LEU A 403 13.91 -10.85 12.27
C LEU A 403 14.07 -9.68 13.26
N THR A 404 13.59 -9.87 14.48
CA THR A 404 13.83 -8.97 15.62
C THR A 404 14.26 -9.80 16.82
N SER A 405 15.43 -9.56 17.38
CA SER A 405 15.92 -10.35 18.50
C SER A 405 16.82 -9.53 19.43
N ARG A 406 17.21 -10.14 20.56
CA ARG A 406 18.32 -9.61 21.35
C ARG A 406 19.64 -9.71 20.55
N PRO A 407 20.60 -8.80 20.75
CA PRO A 407 21.82 -8.77 19.94
C PRO A 407 22.68 -10.02 20.06
N GLU A 408 22.71 -10.64 21.25
CA GLU A 408 23.46 -11.87 21.51
C GLU A 408 22.91 -13.09 20.75
N GLN A 409 21.61 -13.10 20.44
CA GLN A 409 20.92 -14.22 19.79
C GLN A 409 20.76 -14.02 18.28
N ALA A 410 20.88 -12.78 17.79
CA ALA A 410 20.60 -12.41 16.40
C ALA A 410 21.40 -13.23 15.38
N PRO A 411 22.72 -13.45 15.53
CA PRO A 411 23.49 -14.20 14.52
C PRO A 411 23.05 -15.67 14.44
N LYS A 412 22.77 -16.30 15.58
CA LYS A 412 22.28 -17.69 15.62
C LYS A 412 20.90 -17.81 14.97
N MET A 413 19.99 -16.92 15.33
CA MET A 413 18.63 -16.90 14.79
C MET A 413 18.62 -16.68 13.28
N PHE A 414 19.49 -15.80 12.78
CA PHE A 414 19.67 -15.59 11.36
C PHE A 414 20.16 -16.85 10.63
N LEU A 415 21.17 -17.54 11.16
CA LEU A 415 21.65 -18.81 10.59
C LEU A 415 20.58 -19.90 10.59
N ASP A 416 19.84 -20.05 11.68
CA ASP A 416 18.74 -21.01 11.80
C ASP A 416 17.65 -20.73 10.75
N VAL A 417 17.35 -19.45 10.52
CA VAL A 417 16.40 -18.99 9.50
C VAL A 417 16.88 -19.29 8.08
N VAL A 418 18.14 -19.01 7.76
CA VAL A 418 18.70 -19.30 6.43
C VAL A 418 18.72 -20.80 6.17
N LYS A 419 19.06 -21.60 7.18
CA LYS A 419 19.02 -23.06 7.10
C LYS A 419 17.59 -23.58 6.85
N LEU A 420 16.60 -23.01 7.53
CA LEU A 420 15.19 -23.34 7.31
C LEU A 420 14.79 -23.09 5.84
N VAL A 421 15.18 -21.97 5.24
CA VAL A 421 14.92 -21.70 3.81
C VAL A 421 15.57 -22.77 2.90
N GLN A 422 16.78 -23.21 3.23
CA GLN A 422 17.48 -24.28 2.48
C GLN A 422 16.77 -25.64 2.60
N ASP A 423 16.29 -25.99 3.79
CA ASP A 423 15.61 -27.25 4.05
C ASP A 423 14.23 -27.34 3.36
N MET A 424 13.63 -26.19 3.05
CA MET A 424 12.35 -26.11 2.35
C MET A 424 12.38 -26.42 0.84
N LYS A 425 13.50 -26.89 0.27
CA LYS A 425 13.54 -27.33 -1.13
C LYS A 425 12.57 -28.48 -1.44
N ASN A 426 12.19 -29.28 -0.43
CA ASN A 426 11.31 -30.44 -0.60
C ASN A 426 10.19 -30.45 0.46
N PRO A 427 9.22 -29.53 0.37
CA PRO A 427 8.12 -29.47 1.33
C PRO A 427 7.15 -30.63 1.16
N SER A 428 6.44 -31.00 2.23
CA SER A 428 5.37 -32.00 2.16
C SER A 428 4.17 -31.47 1.35
N GLN A 429 3.41 -32.38 0.74
CA GLN A 429 2.24 -32.02 -0.04
C GLN A 429 1.16 -31.34 0.83
N GLU A 430 1.03 -31.76 2.09
CA GLU A 430 0.11 -31.19 3.06
C GLU A 430 0.48 -29.73 3.38
N ALA A 431 1.77 -29.45 3.59
CA ALA A 431 2.24 -28.09 3.87
C ALA A 431 1.99 -27.16 2.66
N VAL A 432 2.23 -27.64 1.44
CA VAL A 432 1.91 -26.87 0.22
C VAL A 432 0.40 -26.61 0.10
N ASN A 433 -0.46 -27.58 0.43
CA ASN A 433 -1.91 -27.39 0.37
C ASN A 433 -2.38 -26.32 1.36
N VAL A 434 -1.85 -26.31 2.59
CA VAL A 434 -2.14 -25.26 3.57
C VAL A 434 -1.60 -23.90 3.10
N ALA A 435 -0.38 -23.87 2.55
CA ALA A 435 0.22 -22.65 2.03
C ALA A 435 -0.60 -22.04 0.88
N LYS A 436 -1.18 -22.85 -0.02
CA LYS A 436 -2.10 -22.36 -1.06
C LYS A 436 -3.32 -21.65 -0.48
N LEU A 437 -3.96 -22.25 0.53
CA LEU A 437 -5.13 -21.64 1.17
C LEU A 437 -4.76 -20.31 1.84
N ASN A 438 -3.65 -20.29 2.56
CA ASN A 438 -3.13 -19.07 3.20
C ASN A 438 -2.76 -18.00 2.17
N ALA A 439 -2.12 -18.38 1.06
CA ALA A 439 -1.77 -17.46 -0.02
C ALA A 439 -3.01 -16.82 -0.66
N ARG A 440 -4.07 -17.60 -0.90
CA ARG A 440 -5.36 -17.07 -1.41
C ARG A 440 -5.96 -16.05 -0.46
N VAL A 441 -6.03 -16.40 0.83
CA VAL A 441 -6.59 -15.50 1.86
C VAL A 441 -5.76 -14.22 1.97
N SER A 442 -4.42 -14.33 2.02
CA SER A 442 -3.52 -13.16 2.07
C SER A 442 -3.70 -12.28 0.83
N PHE A 443 -3.72 -12.88 -0.36
CA PHE A 443 -3.87 -12.16 -1.61
C PHE A 443 -5.19 -11.39 -1.70
N LEU A 444 -6.31 -12.02 -1.33
CA LEU A 444 -7.61 -11.34 -1.25
C LEU A 444 -7.61 -10.25 -0.18
N ASN A 445 -7.06 -10.54 1.00
CA ASN A 445 -7.00 -9.57 2.09
C ASN A 445 -6.22 -8.30 1.70
N GLU A 446 -5.13 -8.46 0.94
CA GLU A 446 -4.28 -7.36 0.48
C GLU A 446 -4.90 -6.54 -0.66
N ASN A 447 -5.80 -7.12 -1.46
CA ASN A 447 -6.28 -6.51 -2.70
C ASN A 447 -7.79 -6.23 -2.75
N THR A 448 -8.61 -6.74 -1.81
CA THR A 448 -10.08 -6.66 -1.94
C THR A 448 -10.80 -6.23 -0.67
N VAL A 449 -10.13 -6.09 0.48
CA VAL A 449 -10.79 -5.74 1.75
C VAL A 449 -11.25 -4.29 1.77
N ASN A 450 -10.39 -3.38 1.31
CA ASN A 450 -10.78 -2.00 1.08
C ASN A 450 -11.06 -1.77 -0.41
N VAL A 451 -12.10 -1.00 -0.72
CA VAL A 451 -12.41 -0.57 -2.10
C VAL A 451 -11.21 0.13 -2.76
N GLN A 452 -10.40 0.83 -1.96
CA GLN A 452 -9.17 1.46 -2.42
C GLN A 452 -8.10 0.43 -2.80
N ASP A 453 -7.92 -0.64 -2.02
CA ASP A 453 -6.96 -1.70 -2.33
C ASP A 453 -7.35 -2.39 -3.65
N TYR A 454 -8.65 -2.51 -3.92
CA TYR A 454 -9.13 -3.03 -5.20
C TYR A 454 -8.88 -2.06 -6.36
N CYS A 455 -9.01 -0.76 -6.13
CA CYS A 455 -8.63 0.27 -7.11
C CYS A 455 -7.13 0.18 -7.44
N ASP A 456 -6.28 -0.01 -6.42
CA ASP A 456 -4.85 -0.26 -6.59
C ASP A 456 -4.56 -1.53 -7.37
N PHE A 457 -5.31 -2.60 -7.10
CA PHE A 457 -5.21 -3.84 -7.85
C PHE A 457 -5.51 -3.62 -9.34
N LEU A 458 -6.60 -2.92 -9.69
CA LEU A 458 -6.96 -2.62 -11.09
C LEU A 458 -5.86 -1.84 -11.82
N CYS A 459 -5.27 -0.83 -11.19
CA CYS A 459 -4.14 -0.14 -11.81
C CYS A 459 -2.93 -1.06 -12.00
N ASN A 460 -2.66 -1.93 -11.03
CA ASN A 460 -1.49 -2.80 -11.07
C ASN A 460 -1.63 -3.96 -12.06
N SER A 461 -2.87 -4.37 -12.36
CA SER A 461 -3.18 -5.41 -13.33
C SER A 461 -3.18 -4.92 -14.78
N LEU A 462 -3.36 -3.61 -15.01
CA LEU A 462 -3.20 -2.96 -16.31
C LEU A 462 -1.80 -2.39 -16.44
N PHE A 463 -0.94 -3.04 -17.23
CA PHE A 463 0.45 -2.58 -17.30
C PHE A 463 0.67 -1.38 -18.24
N SER A 464 1.32 -0.34 -17.70
CA SER A 464 1.35 1.01 -18.27
C SER A 464 2.17 1.16 -19.58
N LYS A 465 3.13 0.28 -19.89
CA LYS A 465 3.99 0.44 -21.09
C LYS A 465 3.55 -0.37 -22.31
N SER A 466 2.55 -1.24 -22.19
CA SER A 466 2.02 -2.00 -23.33
C SER A 466 0.78 -1.33 -23.92
N ASP A 467 0.64 -1.36 -25.25
CA ASP A 467 -0.60 -1.00 -25.95
C ASP A 467 -1.76 -1.96 -25.64
N SER A 468 -1.48 -3.04 -24.91
CA SER A 468 -2.44 -4.04 -24.50
C SER A 468 -3.44 -3.47 -23.47
N THR A 469 -4.71 -3.81 -23.67
CA THR A 469 -5.79 -3.62 -22.71
C THR A 469 -6.03 -4.86 -21.85
N MET A 470 -5.15 -5.87 -21.94
CA MET A 470 -5.27 -7.08 -21.14
C MET A 470 -5.00 -6.79 -19.66
N VAL A 471 -5.94 -7.22 -18.84
CA VAL A 471 -5.94 -7.07 -17.39
C VAL A 471 -5.78 -8.45 -16.77
N ILE A 472 -4.89 -8.58 -15.80
CA ILE A 472 -4.83 -9.78 -14.95
C ILE A 472 -6.03 -9.75 -13.99
N SER A 473 -6.94 -10.70 -14.12
CA SER A 473 -8.11 -10.78 -13.23
C SER A 473 -7.76 -11.40 -11.88
N LEU A 474 -8.57 -11.14 -10.84
CA LEU A 474 -8.41 -11.78 -9.53
C LEU A 474 -8.52 -13.32 -9.66
N ASP A 475 -9.50 -13.78 -10.43
CA ASP A 475 -9.77 -15.21 -10.61
C ASP A 475 -8.60 -15.93 -11.28
N GLU A 476 -7.94 -15.30 -12.26
CA GLU A 476 -6.74 -15.84 -12.90
C GLU A 476 -5.60 -16.04 -11.88
N VAL A 477 -5.36 -15.07 -10.99
CA VAL A 477 -4.34 -15.20 -9.95
C VAL A 477 -4.71 -16.29 -8.96
N LEU A 478 -5.98 -16.34 -8.53
CA LEU A 478 -6.46 -17.34 -7.58
C LEU A 478 -6.39 -18.76 -8.14
N GLN A 479 -6.73 -18.94 -9.42
CA GLN A 479 -6.59 -20.22 -10.12
C GLN A 479 -5.12 -20.60 -10.29
N ALA A 480 -4.25 -19.63 -10.60
CA ALA A 480 -2.82 -19.87 -10.65
C ALA A 480 -2.28 -20.36 -9.30
N ILE A 481 -2.71 -19.75 -8.18
CA ILE A 481 -2.34 -20.20 -6.81
C ILE A 481 -2.80 -21.64 -6.54
N GLU A 482 -4.03 -22.00 -6.92
CA GLU A 482 -4.52 -23.37 -6.77
C GLU A 482 -3.69 -24.39 -7.55
N SER A 483 -3.21 -24.00 -8.73
CA SER A 483 -2.45 -24.87 -9.63
C SER A 483 -0.98 -25.10 -9.23
N VAL A 484 -0.45 -24.36 -8.25
CA VAL A 484 0.96 -24.45 -7.83
C VAL A 484 1.33 -25.87 -7.39
N SER A 485 2.42 -26.41 -7.88
CA SER A 485 2.93 -27.73 -7.48
C SER A 485 4.15 -27.61 -6.57
N ILE A 486 4.58 -28.73 -5.96
CA ILE A 486 5.83 -28.79 -5.19
C ILE A 486 7.03 -28.40 -6.07
N ALA A 487 7.02 -28.80 -7.36
CA ALA A 487 8.08 -28.46 -8.30
C ALA A 487 8.18 -26.94 -8.54
N ASP A 488 7.03 -26.24 -8.56
CA ASP A 488 7.02 -24.79 -8.75
C ASP A 488 7.55 -24.06 -7.50
N VAL A 489 7.20 -24.53 -6.29
CA VAL A 489 7.78 -24.00 -5.04
C VAL A 489 9.30 -24.22 -5.02
N LYS A 490 9.75 -25.40 -5.43
CA LYS A 490 11.18 -25.70 -5.55
C LYS A 490 11.88 -24.76 -6.54
N GLU A 491 11.25 -24.45 -7.68
CA GLU A 491 11.79 -23.48 -8.65
C GLU A 491 12.02 -22.11 -8.00
N VAL A 492 11.09 -21.63 -7.16
CA VAL A 492 11.24 -20.37 -6.43
C VAL A 492 12.40 -20.43 -5.44
N ILE A 493 12.50 -21.50 -4.64
CA ILE A 493 13.60 -21.66 -3.68
C ILE A 493 14.96 -21.80 -4.38
N ASP A 494 15.02 -22.51 -5.50
CA ASP A 494 16.23 -22.61 -6.31
C ASP A 494 16.60 -21.25 -6.94
N MET A 495 15.61 -20.44 -7.36
CA MET A 495 15.84 -19.05 -7.78
C MET A 495 16.42 -18.22 -6.62
N MET A 496 15.86 -18.30 -5.42
CA MET A 496 16.36 -17.55 -4.26
C MET A 496 17.81 -17.93 -3.94
N LEU A 497 18.09 -19.22 -3.81
CA LEU A 497 19.39 -19.73 -3.35
C LEU A 497 20.48 -19.73 -4.43
N SER A 498 20.13 -19.50 -5.70
CA SER A 498 21.10 -19.30 -6.78
C SER A 498 21.59 -17.86 -6.89
N HIS A 499 20.98 -16.92 -6.15
CA HIS A 499 21.34 -15.51 -6.15
C HIS A 499 22.03 -15.14 -4.83
N PRO A 500 22.91 -14.12 -4.84
CA PRO A 500 23.60 -13.68 -3.63
C PRO A 500 22.60 -13.20 -2.58
N THR A 501 22.85 -13.49 -1.31
CA THR A 501 22.00 -13.04 -0.21
C THR A 501 22.02 -11.52 -0.08
N SER A 502 20.86 -10.89 0.08
CA SER A 502 20.75 -9.49 0.52
C SER A 502 20.47 -9.44 2.02
N PHE A 503 21.15 -8.55 2.73
CA PHE A 503 20.93 -8.31 4.15
C PHE A 503 20.92 -6.82 4.48
N TYR A 504 19.99 -6.43 5.34
CA TYR A 504 20.01 -5.14 5.99
C TYR A 504 19.74 -5.35 7.48
N GLY A 505 20.55 -4.73 8.34
CA GLY A 505 20.37 -4.78 9.78
C GLY A 505 20.47 -3.40 10.40
N HIS A 506 19.58 -3.11 11.36
CA HIS A 506 19.65 -1.90 12.18
C HIS A 506 19.31 -2.19 13.65
N GLY A 507 19.54 -1.21 14.52
CA GLY A 507 19.50 -1.40 15.97
C GLY A 507 20.91 -1.61 16.52
N GLU A 508 21.05 -2.49 17.49
CA GLU A 508 22.37 -2.93 17.92
C GLU A 508 22.94 -3.91 16.88
N MET A 509 24.06 -3.52 16.26
CA MET A 509 24.67 -4.24 15.13
C MET A 509 26.19 -4.41 15.31
N LEU A 510 26.78 -3.87 16.38
CA LEU A 510 28.24 -3.86 16.57
C LEU A 510 28.81 -5.27 16.73
N THR A 511 28.02 -6.19 17.28
CA THR A 511 28.40 -7.59 17.48
C THR A 511 27.89 -8.52 16.38
N PHE A 512 27.10 -8.00 15.42
CA PHE A 512 26.55 -8.82 14.36
C PHE A 512 27.62 -9.04 13.26
N PRO A 513 28.02 -10.30 12.99
CA PRO A 513 29.04 -10.60 12.00
C PRO A 513 28.56 -10.32 10.58
N SER A 514 29.47 -10.07 9.64
CA SER A 514 29.08 -9.94 8.23
C SER A 514 28.52 -11.25 7.67
N ILE A 515 27.69 -11.18 6.62
CA ILE A 515 27.17 -12.35 5.92
C ILE A 515 28.33 -13.28 5.50
N ARG A 516 29.43 -12.69 5.03
CA ARG A 516 30.64 -13.43 4.64
C ARG A 516 31.24 -14.20 5.81
N GLN A 517 31.29 -13.61 7.01
CA GLN A 517 31.77 -14.28 8.22
C GLN A 517 30.84 -15.41 8.66
N LEU A 518 29.55 -15.31 8.32
CA LEU A 518 28.54 -16.34 8.56
C LEU A 518 28.55 -17.46 7.51
N GLY A 519 29.37 -17.35 6.46
CA GLY A 519 29.55 -18.38 5.45
C GLY A 519 28.45 -18.43 4.38
N LEU A 520 27.80 -17.28 4.14
CA LEU A 520 26.69 -17.13 3.19
C LEU A 520 27.05 -16.25 1.99
#